data_AF-A0A355YHV6-F1
#
_entry.id   AF-A0A355YHV6-F1
#
_cell.length_a   1.000
_cell.length_b   1.000
_cell.length_c   1.000
_cell.angle_alpha   90.00
_cell.angle_beta   90.00
_cell.angle_gamma   90.00
#
_symmetry.space_group_name_H-M   'P 1'
#
loop_
_entity.id
_entity.type
_entity.pdbx_description
1 polymer ?
#
loop_
_entity_poly.entity_id
_entity_poly.type
_entity_poly.pdbx_seq_one_letter_code
_entity_poly.pdbx_strand_id
1 'polypeptide(L)'
;MWIRQVFLGMLGISSGFAVAGGMFALLIALGIISRFAGKTHTAKYIFYYEDAAAIGGILGNLISIYEFPVPVGMVGVVSYGLFAGVFTGAWAMALTEIVDVIPIFSRRIRLKTGMPWIILSMALGRAVGAFIYAYYRM
;
A
#
# COMPACT_ATOMS: atom_id res chain seq x y z
N MET A 1 -21.64 3.24 -29.73
CA MET A 1 -20.92 4.31 -29.02
C MET A 1 -21.19 4.28 -27.52
N TRP A 2 -22.45 4.41 -27.06
CA TRP A 2 -22.82 4.37 -25.64
C TRP A 2 -22.46 3.06 -24.91
N ILE A 3 -22.68 1.90 -25.54
CA ILE A 3 -22.38 0.60 -24.91
C ILE A 3 -20.91 0.46 -24.46
N ARG A 4 -19.98 1.05 -25.23
CA ARG A 4 -18.55 1.02 -24.94
C ARG A 4 -18.22 1.93 -23.75
N GLN A 5 -18.86 3.09 -23.65
CA GLN A 5 -18.67 3.99 -22.50
C GLN A 5 -19.24 3.41 -21.21
N VAL A 6 -20.41 2.75 -21.29
CA VAL A 6 -21.00 2.07 -20.12
C VAL A 6 -20.09 0.91 -19.67
N PHE A 7 -19.56 0.11 -20.60
CA PHE A 7 -18.64 -0.97 -20.27
C PHE A 7 -17.32 -0.48 -19.67
N LEU A 8 -16.73 0.58 -20.25
CA LEU A 8 -15.53 1.23 -19.70
C LEU A 8 -15.80 1.85 -18.32
N GLY A 9 -16.98 2.44 -18.11
CA GLY A 9 -17.40 2.96 -16.82
C GLY A 9 -17.53 1.87 -15.75
N MET A 10 -18.16 0.74 -16.09
CA MET A 10 -18.24 -0.41 -15.19
C MET A 10 -16.87 -0.98 -14.85
N LEU A 11 -15.98 -1.13 -15.83
CA LEU A 11 -14.60 -1.57 -15.60
C LEU A 11 -13.84 -0.59 -14.70
N GLY A 12 -13.98 0.72 -14.93
CA GLY A 12 -13.34 1.76 -14.12
C GLY A 12 -13.82 1.77 -12.68
N ILE A 13 -15.13 1.58 -12.45
CA ILE A 13 -15.69 1.46 -11.10
C ILE A 13 -15.21 0.18 -10.42
N SER A 14 -15.21 -0.95 -11.13
CA SER A 14 -14.74 -2.23 -10.58
C SER A 14 -13.26 -2.19 -10.20
N SER A 15 -12.40 -1.61 -11.05
CA SER A 15 -10.98 -1.46 -10.75
C SER A 15 -10.76 -0.45 -9.62
N GLY A 16 -11.55 0.63 -9.58
CA GLY A 16 -11.55 1.60 -8.48
C GLY A 16 -11.86 0.95 -7.13
N PHE A 17 -12.91 0.12 -7.05
CA PHE A 17 -13.23 -0.62 -5.83
C PHE A 17 -12.12 -1.60 -5.43
N ALA A 18 -11.51 -2.30 -6.39
CA ALA A 18 -10.41 -3.21 -6.11
C ALA A 18 -9.19 -2.47 -5.52
N VAL A 19 -8.83 -1.31 -6.10
CA VAL A 19 -7.71 -0.49 -5.62
C VAL A 19 -8.01 0.12 -4.25
N ALA A 20 -9.20 0.67 -4.05
CA ALA A 20 -9.63 1.22 -2.77
C ALA A 20 -9.61 0.14 -1.67
N GLY A 21 -10.20 -1.03 -1.96
CA GLY A 21 -10.18 -2.18 -1.04
C GLY A 21 -8.75 -2.61 -0.69
N GLY A 22 -7.85 -2.67 -1.66
CA GLY A 22 -6.43 -2.99 -1.43
C GLY A 22 -5.71 -1.96 -0.55
N MET A 23 -5.96 -0.66 -0.79
CA MET A 23 -5.38 0.42 0.01
C MET A 23 -5.85 0.36 1.47
N PHE A 24 -7.17 0.22 1.71
CA PHE A 24 -7.72 0.12 3.06
C PHE A 24 -7.28 -1.16 3.77
N ALA A 25 -7.25 -2.29 3.07
CA ALA A 25 -6.75 -3.55 3.62
C ALA A 25 -5.30 -3.40 4.09
N LEU A 26 -4.45 -2.71 3.33
CA LEU A 26 -3.06 -2.41 3.73
C LEU A 26 -2.99 -1.48 4.94
N LEU A 27 -3.75 -0.39 4.97
CA LEU A 27 -3.75 0.55 6.10
C LEU A 27 -4.17 -0.12 7.42
N ILE A 28 -5.17 -1.00 7.36
CA ILE A 28 -5.66 -1.77 8.51
C ILE A 28 -4.67 -2.88 8.88
N ALA A 29 -4.14 -3.64 7.90
CA ALA A 29 -3.20 -4.74 8.15
C ALA A 29 -1.88 -4.27 8.78
N LEU A 30 -1.36 -3.11 8.34
CA LEU A 30 -0.21 -2.49 8.99
C LEU A 30 -0.55 -1.91 10.39
N GLY A 31 -1.82 -1.65 10.67
CA GLY A 31 -2.26 -1.04 11.93
C GLY A 31 -1.69 0.36 12.15
N ILE A 32 -1.30 1.07 11.08
CA ILE A 32 -0.69 2.40 11.18
C ILE A 32 -1.66 3.37 11.87
N ILE A 33 -2.92 3.35 11.46
CA ILE A 33 -3.97 4.25 11.96
C ILE A 33 -4.22 4.01 13.45
N SER A 34 -4.38 2.74 13.85
CA SER A 34 -4.60 2.37 15.24
C SER A 34 -3.38 2.64 16.12
N ARG A 35 -2.15 2.48 15.62
CA ARG A 35 -0.92 2.87 16.33
C ARG A 35 -0.80 4.36 16.53
N PHE A 36 -1.12 5.16 15.52
CA PHE A 36 -1.12 6.62 15.68
C PHE A 36 -2.16 7.06 16.71
N ALA A 37 -3.39 6.56 16.61
CA ALA A 37 -4.45 6.87 17.57
C ALA A 37 -4.10 6.41 19.00
N GLY A 38 -3.42 5.26 19.14
CA GLY A 38 -2.91 4.76 20.42
C GLY A 38 -1.80 5.63 21.01
N LYS A 39 -0.83 6.07 20.20
CA LYS A 39 0.27 6.94 20.65
C LYS A 39 -0.20 8.35 21.01
N THR A 40 -1.15 8.91 20.26
CA THR A 40 -1.71 10.23 20.56
C THR A 40 -2.73 10.21 21.70
N HIS A 41 -3.06 9.02 22.23
CA HIS A 41 -4.12 8.81 23.24
C HIS A 41 -5.50 9.29 22.76
N THR A 42 -5.71 9.26 21.44
CA THR A 42 -6.86 9.87 20.75
C THR A 42 -7.65 8.78 20.01
N ALA A 43 -7.76 7.59 20.61
CA ALA A 43 -8.47 6.43 20.06
C ALA A 43 -9.94 6.71 19.69
N LYS A 44 -10.57 7.69 20.37
CA LYS A 44 -11.94 8.14 20.08
C LYS A 44 -12.10 8.72 18.67
N TYR A 45 -11.02 9.21 18.04
CA TYR A 45 -11.06 9.89 16.75
C TYR A 45 -10.47 9.05 15.61
N ILE A 46 -10.49 7.72 15.74
CA ILE A 46 -9.90 6.81 14.73
C ILE A 46 -10.47 7.04 13.32
N PHE A 47 -11.77 7.31 13.21
CA PHE A 47 -12.42 7.63 11.94
C PHE A 47 -11.84 8.87 11.25
N TYR A 48 -11.44 9.90 12.01
CA TYR A 48 -10.81 11.09 11.43
C TYR A 48 -9.44 10.79 10.83
N TYR A 49 -8.69 9.85 11.42
CA TYR A 49 -7.42 9.40 10.85
C TYR A 49 -7.64 8.56 9.57
N GLU A 50 -8.68 7.73 9.54
CA GLU A 50 -9.08 7.00 8.32
C GLU A 50 -9.52 7.94 7.20
N ASP A 51 -10.39 8.89 7.50
CA ASP A 51 -10.86 9.87 6.52
C ASP A 51 -9.71 10.74 5.99
N ALA A 52 -8.78 11.16 6.85
CA ALA A 52 -7.60 11.89 6.42
C ALA A 52 -6.71 11.05 5.47
N ALA A 53 -6.53 9.76 5.75
CA ALA A 53 -5.80 8.85 4.86
C ALA A 53 -6.54 8.62 3.53
N ALA A 54 -7.87 8.50 3.57
CA ALA A 54 -8.71 8.34 2.39
C ALA A 54 -8.65 9.58 1.49
N ILE A 55 -8.81 10.77 2.07
CA ILE A 55 -8.68 12.05 1.36
C ILE A 55 -7.27 12.19 0.76
N GLY A 56 -6.23 11.84 1.52
CA GLY A 56 -4.86 11.81 1.01
C GLY A 56 -4.68 10.88 -0.19
N GLY A 57 -5.27 9.68 -0.14
CA GLY A 57 -5.26 8.72 -1.25
C GLY A 57 -5.99 9.24 -2.49
N ILE A 58 -7.17 9.85 -2.30
CA ILE A 58 -7.95 10.45 -3.38
C ILE A 58 -7.14 11.59 -4.03
N LEU A 59 -6.64 12.53 -3.24
CA LEU A 59 -5.86 13.66 -3.74
C LEU A 59 -4.57 13.19 -4.44
N GLY A 60 -3.85 12.24 -3.86
CA GLY A 60 -2.66 11.65 -4.47
C GLY A 60 -2.96 10.94 -5.80
N ASN A 61 -4.09 10.23 -5.88
CA ASN A 61 -4.53 9.60 -7.13
C ASN A 61 -4.88 10.63 -8.20
N LEU A 62 -5.60 11.71 -7.86
CA LEU A 62 -5.91 12.79 -8.78
C LEU A 62 -4.63 13.47 -9.30
N ILE A 63 -3.68 13.79 -8.44
CA ILE A 63 -2.41 14.41 -8.85
C ILE A 63 -1.63 13.46 -9.77
N SER A 64 -1.61 12.16 -9.48
CA SER A 64 -0.91 11.14 -10.27
C SER A 64 -1.53 10.92 -11.65
N ILE A 65 -2.86 10.90 -11.76
CA ILE A 65 -3.57 10.68 -13.03
C ILE A 65 -3.55 11.91 -13.93
N TYR A 66 -3.83 13.08 -13.37
CA TYR A 66 -4.02 14.31 -14.14
C TYR A 66 -2.73 15.11 -14.31
N GLU A 67 -1.64 14.68 -13.66
CA GLU A 67 -0.34 15.36 -13.68
C GLU A 67 -0.45 16.87 -13.48
N PHE A 68 -1.33 17.28 -12.55
CA PHE A 68 -1.54 18.71 -12.29
C PHE A 68 -0.19 19.35 -11.93
N PRO A 69 0.24 20.41 -12.64
CA PRO A 69 1.41 21.16 -12.26
C PRO A 69 1.06 21.91 -10.98
N VAL A 70 1.32 21.30 -9.83
CA VAL A 70 1.12 21.94 -8.53
C VAL A 70 2.30 22.88 -8.34
N PRO A 71 2.12 24.22 -8.35
CA PRO A 71 3.21 25.16 -8.14
C PRO A 71 3.55 25.21 -6.65
N VAL A 72 4.04 24.09 -6.12
CA VAL A 72 4.53 24.01 -4.75
C VAL A 72 5.95 24.57 -4.77
N GLY A 73 6.12 25.76 -4.17
CA GLY A 73 7.45 26.32 -3.95
C GLY A 73 8.33 25.39 -3.12
N MET A 74 9.61 25.76 -2.96
CA MET A 74 10.61 24.92 -2.26
C MET A 74 10.15 24.42 -0.88
N VAL A 75 9.43 25.26 -0.12
CA VAL A 75 8.87 24.91 1.19
C VAL A 75 7.92 23.73 1.11
N GLY A 76 7.05 23.68 0.10
CA GLY A 76 6.06 22.61 -0.06
C GLY A 76 6.69 21.29 -0.47
N VAL A 77 7.72 21.34 -1.32
CA VAL A 77 8.50 20.16 -1.70
C VAL A 77 9.23 19.58 -0.49
N VAL A 78 9.86 20.44 0.33
CA VAL A 78 10.55 20.02 1.56
C VAL A 78 9.57 19.42 2.55
N SER A 79 8.42 20.04 2.78
CA SER A 79 7.39 19.48 3.68
C SER A 79 6.87 18.13 3.17
N TYR A 80 6.61 18.02 1.87
CA TYR A 80 6.15 16.76 1.28
C TYR A 80 7.19 15.66 1.45
N GLY A 81 8.46 15.94 1.17
CA GLY A 81 9.56 15.00 1.36
C GLY A 81 9.68 14.51 2.81
N LEU A 82 9.52 15.42 3.78
CA LEU A 82 9.56 15.07 5.20
C LEU A 82 8.40 14.14 5.58
N PHE A 83 7.17 14.49 5.20
CA PHE A 83 5.99 13.64 5.49
C PHE A 83 6.04 12.30 4.75
N ALA A 84 6.48 12.28 3.49
CA ALA A 84 6.70 11.05 2.74
C ALA A 84 7.76 10.17 3.40
N GLY A 85 8.83 10.75 3.93
CA GLY A 85 9.86 10.05 4.70
C GLY A 85 9.31 9.44 5.98
N VAL A 86 8.55 10.20 6.77
CA VAL A 86 7.90 9.70 8.00
C VAL A 86 6.94 8.55 7.69
N PHE A 87 6.12 8.69 6.64
CA PHE A 87 5.21 7.64 6.19
C PHE A 87 5.97 6.38 5.75
N THR A 88 7.01 6.52 4.93
CA THR A 88 7.84 5.39 4.46
C THR A 88 8.55 4.70 5.63
N GLY A 89 9.00 5.45 6.64
CA GLY A 89 9.59 4.90 7.85
C GLY A 89 8.58 4.11 8.69
N ALA A 90 7.36 4.64 8.87
CA ALA A 90 6.28 3.92 9.54
C ALA A 90 5.89 2.64 8.78
N TRP A 91 5.90 2.68 7.44
CA TRP A 91 5.70 1.51 6.59
C TRP A 91 6.76 0.44 6.80
N ALA A 92 8.04 0.82 6.83
CA ALA A 92 9.13 -0.11 7.05
C ALA A 92 9.02 -0.81 8.43
N MET A 93 8.72 -0.04 9.48
CA MET A 93 8.53 -0.60 10.84
C MET A 93 7.37 -1.60 10.89
N ALA A 94 6.20 -1.23 10.34
CA ALA A 94 5.05 -2.10 10.35
C ALA A 94 5.29 -3.38 9.53
N LEU A 95 6.04 -3.28 8.42
CA LEU A 95 6.41 -4.45 7.63
C LEU A 95 7.34 -5.38 8.43
N THR A 96 8.32 -4.84 9.17
CA THR A 96 9.20 -5.67 10.01
C THR A 96 8.42 -6.47 11.06
N GLU A 97 7.42 -5.85 11.71
CA GLU A 97 6.61 -6.55 12.69
C GLU A 97 5.75 -7.66 12.05
N ILE A 98 5.19 -7.42 10.86
CA ILE A 98 4.45 -8.45 10.12
C ILE A 98 5.38 -9.60 9.71
N VAL A 99 6.60 -9.29 9.25
CA VAL A 99 7.59 -10.30 8.88
C VAL A 99 7.96 -11.17 10.08
N ASP A 100 8.09 -10.60 11.27
CA ASP A 100 8.35 -11.34 12.51
C ASP A 100 7.18 -12.28 12.92
N VAL A 101 5.96 -12.03 12.45
CA VAL A 101 4.81 -12.92 12.68
C VAL A 101 4.90 -14.20 11.84
N ILE A 102 5.51 -14.16 10.64
CA ILE A 102 5.66 -15.31 9.75
C ILE A 102 6.34 -16.51 10.44
N PRO A 103 7.52 -16.36 11.09
CA PRO A 103 8.17 -17.48 11.76
C PRO A 103 7.37 -18.01 12.95
N ILE A 104 6.67 -17.15 13.68
CA ILE A 104 5.79 -17.55 14.79
C ILE A 104 4.64 -18.41 14.27
N PHE A 105 3.98 -17.98 13.19
CA PHE A 105 2.89 -18.71 12.57
C PHE A 105 3.34 -20.08 12.04
N SER A 106 4.48 -20.11 11.35
CA SER A 106 5.05 -21.36 10.83
C SER A 106 5.41 -22.36 11.94
N ARG A 107 5.89 -21.89 13.11
CA ARG A 107 6.11 -22.75 14.28
C ARG A 107 4.80 -23.29 14.84
N ARG A 108 3.74 -22.48 14.89
CA ARG A 108 2.39 -22.89 15.37
C ARG A 108 1.80 -24.02 14.53
N ILE A 109 1.94 -23.94 13.20
CA ILE A 109 1.46 -24.98 12.28
C ILE A 109 2.42 -26.18 12.14
N ARG A 110 3.50 -26.23 12.94
CA ARG A 110 4.54 -27.27 12.93
C ARG A 110 5.23 -27.46 11.56
N LEU A 111 5.38 -26.39 10.78
CA LEU A 111 6.14 -26.42 9.53
C LEU A 111 7.65 -26.45 9.85
N LYS A 112 8.19 -27.64 10.16
CA LYS A 112 9.60 -27.79 10.59
C LYS A 112 10.62 -27.58 9.47
N THR A 113 10.25 -27.88 8.21
CA THR A 113 11.23 -27.97 7.09
C THR A 113 10.79 -27.24 5.82
N GLY A 114 9.55 -26.72 5.78
CA GLY A 114 8.97 -26.12 4.56
C GLY A 114 9.30 -24.65 4.33
N MET A 115 9.73 -23.90 5.36
CA MET A 115 10.00 -22.46 5.24
C MET A 115 11.02 -22.10 4.15
N PRO A 116 12.22 -22.73 4.09
CA PRO A 116 13.22 -22.37 3.09
C PRO A 116 12.71 -22.60 1.66
N TRP A 117 11.93 -23.66 1.45
CA TRP A 117 11.32 -23.96 0.15
C TRP A 117 10.29 -22.92 -0.26
N ILE A 118 9.45 -22.44 0.66
CA ILE A 118 8.49 -21.37 0.38
C ILE A 118 9.21 -20.09 -0.03
N ILE A 119 10.25 -19.70 0.72
CA ILE A 119 11.04 -18.49 0.43
C ILE A 119 11.73 -18.64 -0.93
N LEU A 120 12.31 -19.81 -1.22
CA LEU A 120 12.95 -20.09 -2.50
C LEU A 120 11.95 -20.03 -3.66
N SER A 121 10.77 -20.63 -3.53
CA SER A 121 9.72 -20.58 -4.55
C SER A 121 9.24 -19.16 -4.82
N MET A 122 9.06 -18.33 -3.77
CA MET A 122 8.74 -16.91 -3.92
C MET A 122 9.85 -16.14 -4.63
N ALA A 123 11.11 -16.38 -4.25
CA ALA A 123 12.27 -15.73 -4.86
C ALA A 123 12.41 -16.10 -6.34
N LEU A 124 12.26 -17.39 -6.68
CA LEU A 124 12.28 -17.88 -8.05
C LEU A 124 11.13 -17.31 -8.88
N GLY A 125 9.90 -17.28 -8.36
CA GLY A 125 8.76 -16.67 -9.04
C GLY A 125 9.00 -15.19 -9.35
N ARG A 126 9.54 -14.43 -8.39
CA ARG A 126 9.94 -13.03 -8.59
C ARG A 126 11.06 -12.87 -9.62
N ALA A 127 12.07 -13.73 -9.58
CA ALA A 127 13.19 -13.70 -10.52
C ALA A 127 12.70 -13.99 -11.94
N VAL A 128 11.92 -15.04 -12.15
CA VAL A 128 11.33 -15.39 -13.45
C VAL A 128 10.44 -14.26 -13.96
N GLY A 129 9.57 -13.70 -13.12
CA GLY A 129 8.75 -12.55 -13.50
C GLY A 129 9.57 -11.33 -13.93
N ALA A 130 10.67 -11.05 -13.24
CA ALA A 130 11.59 -9.97 -13.60
C ALA A 130 12.31 -10.24 -14.93
N PHE A 131 12.75 -11.49 -15.18
CA PHE A 131 13.37 -11.88 -16.45
C PHE A 131 12.40 -11.76 -17.62
N ILE A 132 11.16 -12.23 -17.47
CA ILE A 132 10.13 -12.12 -18.52
C ILE A 132 9.83 -10.64 -18.82
N TYR A 133 9.67 -9.82 -17.77
CA TYR A 133 9.43 -8.38 -17.95
C TYR A 133 10.60 -7.70 -18.66
N ALA A 134 11.84 -8.03 -18.32
CA ALA A 134 13.02 -7.49 -18.97
C ALA A 134 13.10 -7.91 -20.45
N TYR A 135 12.78 -9.16 -20.77
CA TYR A 135 12.76 -9.67 -22.14
C TYR A 135 11.68 -9.02 -23.01
N TYR A 136 10.48 -8.75 -22.46
CA TYR A 136 9.38 -8.12 -23.20
C TYR A 136 9.54 -6.59 -23.35
N ARG A 137 10.42 -5.98 -22.56
CA ARG A 137 10.71 -4.53 -22.59
C ARG A 137 11.88 -4.19 -23.51
N MET A 138 12.71 -5.18 -23.89
CA MET A 138 13.71 -5.11 -24.97
C MET A 138 13.05 -5.32 -26.33
#